data_AF-A0A2W6DC17-F1
#
_entry.id   AF-A0A2W6DC17-F1
#
_cell.length_a   1.000
_cell.length_b   1.000
_cell.length_c   1.000
_cell.angle_alpha   90.00
_cell.angle_beta   90.00
_cell.angle_gamma   90.00
#
_symmetry.space_group_name_H-M   'P 1'
#
loop_
_entity.id
_entity.type
_entity.pdbx_description
1 polymer ?
#
loop_
_entity_poly.entity_id
_entity_poly.type
_entity_poly.pdbx_seq_one_letter_code
_entity_poly.pdbx_strand_id
1 'polypeptide(L)'
;MTRARDKLKTIPAKIPANQHDPNAKRAILATQRRSLQMVLRLLAFNAEAWLAGRLNTYLTDNDEYRATLRHLLHLGGHITYTTKTITVALNTPATPKITRALRLLLNELNTTPPSIPGDHRPITYNTKTA
;
A
#
# COMPACT_ATOMS: atom_id res chain seq x y z
N MET A 1 30.70 15.58 56.64
CA MET A 1 30.09 14.98 55.42
C MET A 1 28.58 14.74 55.49
N THR A 2 27.92 14.83 56.65
CA THR A 2 26.49 14.46 56.83
C THR A 2 25.50 15.42 56.17
N ARG A 3 25.77 16.74 56.23
CA ARG A 3 24.90 17.80 55.67
C ARG A 3 24.63 17.71 54.16
N ALA A 4 25.59 17.21 53.38
CA ALA A 4 25.44 17.10 51.93
C ALA A 4 24.55 15.91 51.54
N ARG A 5 24.58 14.82 52.32
CA ARG A 5 23.73 13.63 52.11
C ARG A 5 22.26 13.92 52.41
N ASP A 6 21.98 14.70 53.44
CA ASP A 6 20.60 15.06 53.77
C ASP A 6 19.96 16.00 52.75
N LYS A 7 20.75 16.91 52.16
CA LYS A 7 20.29 17.75 51.04
C LYS A 7 20.05 16.97 49.74
N LEU A 8 20.77 15.87 49.51
CA LEU A 8 20.59 15.05 48.31
C LEU A 8 19.27 14.26 48.35
N LYS A 9 18.82 13.85 49.56
CA LYS A 9 17.55 13.14 49.74
C LYS A 9 16.32 13.95 49.32
N THR A 10 16.39 15.27 49.37
CA THR A 10 15.28 16.16 49.00
C THR A 10 15.24 16.48 47.50
N ILE A 11 16.26 16.07 46.73
CA ILE A 11 16.31 16.31 45.29
C ILE A 11 15.67 15.11 44.58
N PRO A 12 14.61 15.32 43.78
CA PRO A 12 13.98 14.22 43.05
C PRO A 12 14.96 13.64 42.03
N ALA A 13 15.13 12.31 42.05
CA ALA A 13 16.06 11.60 41.18
C ALA A 13 15.66 11.62 39.70
N LYS A 14 14.40 11.94 39.38
CA LYS A 14 13.86 12.05 38.02
C LYS A 14 12.92 13.24 37.94
N ILE A 15 13.07 14.04 36.88
CA ILE A 15 12.15 15.13 36.54
C ILE A 15 11.56 14.90 35.14
N PRO A 16 10.30 15.30 34.90
CA PRO A 16 9.72 15.39 33.57
C PRO A 16 10.61 16.18 32.58
N ALA A 17 10.69 15.73 31.32
CA ALA A 17 11.59 16.32 30.32
C ALA A 17 11.31 17.81 30.03
N ASN A 18 10.06 18.25 30.15
CA ASN A 18 9.65 19.65 30.01
C ASN A 18 10.09 20.55 31.17
N GLN A 19 10.42 19.98 32.33
CA GLN A 19 10.99 20.69 33.47
C GLN A 19 12.53 20.77 33.37
N HIS A 20 13.15 19.86 32.63
CA HIS A 20 14.59 19.87 32.34
C HIS A 20 14.95 20.82 31.18
N ASP A 21 14.16 20.79 30.11
CA ASP A 21 14.32 21.67 28.95
C ASP A 21 12.93 22.16 28.49
N PRO A 22 12.60 23.45 28.70
CA PRO A 22 11.34 24.03 28.25
C PRO A 22 11.10 23.95 26.74
N ASN A 23 12.17 23.77 25.94
CA ASN A 23 12.10 23.63 24.49
C ASN A 23 12.08 22.16 24.02
N ALA A 24 12.05 21.18 24.93
CA ALA A 24 12.01 19.77 24.59
C ALA A 24 10.74 19.43 23.78
N LYS A 25 10.90 19.14 22.49
CA LYS A 25 9.80 18.71 21.62
C LYS A 25 9.59 17.21 21.73
N ARG A 26 8.35 16.79 22.02
CA ARG A 26 7.94 15.38 21.97
C ARG A 26 8.05 14.88 20.53
N ALA A 27 8.66 13.71 20.32
CA ALA A 27 8.80 13.11 18.98
C ALA A 27 7.44 12.61 18.45
N ILE A 28 6.71 13.47 17.72
CA ILE A 28 5.38 13.17 17.13
C ILE A 28 5.47 12.38 15.81
N LEU A 29 6.68 12.20 15.26
CA LEU A 29 6.94 11.55 13.96
C LEU A 29 6.43 10.10 13.89
N ALA A 30 6.43 9.35 15.00
CA ALA A 30 5.96 7.97 15.02
C ALA A 30 4.44 7.85 14.79
N THR A 31 3.66 8.77 15.36
CA THR A 31 2.19 8.76 15.24
C THR A 31 1.75 9.11 13.82
N GLN A 32 2.35 10.13 13.20
CA GLN A 32 2.06 10.54 11.83
C GLN A 32 2.44 9.44 10.81
N ARG A 33 3.59 8.80 11.01
CA ARG A 33 3.99 7.65 10.18
C ARG A 33 3.02 6.49 10.33
N ARG A 34 2.60 6.17 11.55
CA ARG A 34 1.66 5.08 11.84
C ARG A 34 0.28 5.35 11.22
N SER A 35 -0.23 6.57 11.32
CA SER A 35 -1.53 6.93 10.73
C SER A 35 -1.49 6.81 9.21
N LEU A 36 -0.45 7.33 8.56
CA LEU A 36 -0.27 7.18 7.11
C LEU A 36 -0.20 5.70 6.69
N GLN A 37 0.59 4.89 7.40
CA GLN A 37 0.68 3.45 7.13
C GLN A 37 -0.67 2.74 7.26
N MET A 38 -1.48 3.12 8.25
CA MET A 38 -2.81 2.54 8.44
C MET A 38 -3.75 2.89 7.29
N VAL A 39 -3.76 4.15 6.84
CA VAL A 39 -4.56 4.59 5.69
C VAL A 39 -4.14 3.85 4.43
N LEU A 40 -2.83 3.74 4.15
CA LEU A 40 -2.32 3.01 2.99
C LEU A 40 -2.71 1.53 3.03
N ARG A 41 -2.67 0.89 4.21
CA ARG A 41 -3.14 -0.50 4.38
C ARG A 41 -4.62 -0.64 4.11
N LEU A 42 -5.45 0.28 4.60
CA LEU A 42 -6.89 0.25 4.37
C LEU A 42 -7.23 0.46 2.89
N LEU A 43 -6.55 1.41 2.22
CA LEU A 43 -6.70 1.64 0.80
C LEU A 43 -6.30 0.41 -0.02
N ALA A 44 -5.16 -0.21 0.29
CA ALA A 44 -4.72 -1.43 -0.37
C ALA A 44 -5.74 -2.57 -0.19
N PHE A 45 -6.27 -2.75 1.03
CA PHE A 45 -7.30 -3.75 1.31
C PHE A 45 -8.60 -3.48 0.52
N ASN A 46 -9.04 -2.23 0.48
CA ASN A 46 -10.25 -1.85 -0.26
C ASN A 46 -10.06 -2.03 -1.78
N ALA A 47 -8.90 -1.67 -2.31
CA ALA A 47 -8.57 -1.86 -3.71
C ALA A 47 -8.53 -3.36 -4.07
N GLU A 48 -7.90 -4.19 -3.23
CA GLU A 48 -7.87 -5.64 -3.41
C GLU A 48 -9.29 -6.24 -3.36
N ALA A 49 -10.13 -5.81 -2.43
CA ALA A 49 -11.52 -6.28 -2.33
C ALA A 49 -12.35 -5.89 -3.56
N TRP A 50 -12.22 -4.65 -4.04
CA TRP A 50 -12.89 -4.18 -5.25
C TRP A 50 -12.41 -4.96 -6.49
N LEU A 51 -11.10 -5.12 -6.67
CA LEU A 51 -10.52 -5.90 -7.76
C LEU A 51 -10.98 -7.36 -7.72
N ALA A 52 -11.08 -7.95 -6.51
CA ALA A 52 -11.48 -9.35 -6.35
C ALA A 52 -12.93 -9.53 -6.77
N GLY A 53 -13.81 -8.65 -6.30
CA GLY A 53 -15.21 -8.63 -6.73
C GLY A 53 -15.32 -8.46 -8.24
N ARG A 54 -14.53 -7.54 -8.83
CA ARG A 54 -14.60 -7.30 -10.26
C ARG A 54 -14.07 -8.47 -11.10
N LEU A 55 -12.94 -9.05 -10.71
CA LEU A 55 -12.43 -10.28 -11.31
C LEU A 55 -13.45 -11.42 -11.22
N ASN A 56 -14.14 -11.55 -10.09
CA ASN A 56 -15.15 -12.60 -9.89
C ASN A 56 -16.36 -12.44 -10.83
N THR A 57 -16.72 -11.21 -11.22
CA THR A 57 -17.78 -11.02 -12.23
C THR A 57 -17.48 -11.75 -13.55
N TYR A 58 -16.20 -12.01 -13.85
CA TYR A 58 -15.77 -12.75 -15.03
C TYR A 58 -15.39 -14.21 -14.74
N LEU A 59 -14.93 -14.54 -13.52
CA LEU A 59 -14.59 -15.91 -13.12
C LEU A 59 -15.81 -16.76 -12.74
N THR A 60 -16.86 -16.13 -12.17
CA THR A 60 -18.03 -16.80 -11.60
C THR A 60 -17.64 -17.93 -10.65
N ASP A 61 -16.76 -17.63 -9.70
CA ASP A 61 -16.16 -18.59 -8.77
C ASP A 61 -16.11 -18.00 -7.37
N ASN A 62 -17.15 -18.27 -6.56
CA ASN A 62 -17.35 -17.59 -5.28
C ASN A 62 -16.41 -18.07 -4.17
N ASP A 63 -15.75 -19.21 -4.33
CA ASP A 63 -14.92 -19.79 -3.27
C ASP A 63 -13.45 -19.39 -3.39
N GLU A 64 -12.93 -19.24 -4.62
CA GLU A 64 -11.49 -19.08 -4.83
C GLU A 64 -11.05 -17.70 -5.32
N TYR A 65 -11.98 -16.83 -5.76
CA TYR A 65 -11.64 -15.58 -6.46
C TYR A 65 -10.66 -14.66 -5.70
N ARG A 66 -10.71 -14.62 -4.35
CA ARG A 66 -9.78 -13.82 -3.54
C ARG A 66 -8.36 -14.42 -3.55
N ALA A 67 -8.25 -15.75 -3.51
CA ALA A 67 -6.97 -16.44 -3.61
C ALA A 67 -6.39 -16.31 -5.02
N THR A 68 -7.24 -16.44 -6.04
CA THR A 68 -6.87 -16.21 -7.44
C THR A 68 -6.34 -14.79 -7.65
N LEU A 69 -7.05 -13.75 -7.19
CA LEU A 69 -6.55 -12.38 -7.29
C LEU A 69 -5.20 -12.23 -6.60
N ARG A 70 -5.04 -12.78 -5.39
CA ARG A 70 -3.78 -12.68 -4.67
C ARG A 70 -2.63 -13.34 -5.43
N HIS A 71 -2.88 -14.48 -6.06
CA HIS A 71 -1.89 -15.10 -6.94
C HIS A 71 -1.56 -14.18 -8.13
N LEU A 72 -2.56 -13.55 -8.75
CA LEU A 72 -2.37 -12.59 -9.83
C LEU A 72 -1.59 -11.34 -9.41
N LEU A 73 -1.73 -10.87 -8.17
CA LEU A 73 -0.94 -9.73 -7.66
C LEU A 73 0.55 -10.05 -7.50
N HIS A 74 0.91 -11.33 -7.37
CA HIS A 74 2.29 -11.81 -7.37
C HIS A 74 2.76 -12.20 -8.78
N LEU A 75 1.90 -12.09 -9.79
CA LEU A 75 2.26 -12.37 -11.17
C LEU A 75 3.30 -11.34 -11.63
N GLY A 76 4.40 -11.85 -12.19
CA GLY A 76 5.41 -11.00 -12.78
C GLY A 76 4.86 -10.18 -13.96
N GLY A 77 5.59 -9.15 -14.34
CA GLY A 77 5.25 -8.30 -15.47
C GLY A 77 6.41 -7.37 -15.83
N HIS A 78 6.20 -6.55 -16.84
CA HIS A 78 7.13 -5.49 -17.23
C HIS A 78 6.39 -4.15 -17.27
N ILE A 79 6.99 -3.12 -16.70
CA ILE A 79 6.45 -1.76 -16.75
C ILE A 79 7.35 -0.93 -17.65
N THR A 80 6.75 -0.34 -18.68
CA THR A 80 7.45 0.52 -19.64
C THR A 80 7.01 1.96 -19.42
N TYR A 81 7.95 2.82 -19.08
CA TYR A 81 7.71 4.25 -18.93
C TYR A 81 8.07 4.96 -20.22
N THR A 82 7.11 5.69 -20.79
CA THR A 82 7.37 6.62 -21.88
C THR A 82 7.07 8.05 -21.43
N THR A 83 7.35 9.01 -22.29
CA THR A 83 7.06 10.43 -22.03
C THR A 83 5.56 10.71 -21.92
N LYS A 84 4.71 9.94 -22.61
CA LYS A 84 3.26 10.19 -22.70
C LYS A 84 2.39 9.17 -21.97
N THR A 85 2.85 7.92 -21.82
CA THR A 85 2.06 6.82 -21.25
C THR A 85 2.91 5.86 -20.46
N ILE A 86 2.29 5.16 -19.50
CA ILE A 86 2.88 4.06 -18.77
C ILE A 86 2.19 2.79 -19.22
N THR A 87 2.94 1.80 -19.69
CA THR A 87 2.38 0.53 -20.14
C THR A 87 2.79 -0.59 -19.18
N VAL A 88 1.81 -1.28 -18.62
CA VAL A 88 2.00 -2.45 -17.75
C VAL A 88 1.67 -3.71 -18.52
N ALA A 89 2.68 -4.54 -18.77
CA ALA A 89 2.55 -5.83 -19.43
C ALA A 89 2.68 -6.96 -18.41
N LEU A 90 1.54 -7.50 -17.97
CA LEU A 90 1.49 -8.63 -17.04
C LEU A 90 1.84 -9.93 -17.76
N ASN A 91 2.54 -10.84 -17.09
CA ASN A 91 2.72 -12.19 -17.60
C ASN A 91 1.36 -12.88 -17.74
N THR A 92 1.26 -13.88 -18.63
CA THR A 92 0.00 -14.61 -18.81
C THR A 92 -0.11 -15.75 -17.79
N PRO A 93 -1.21 -15.84 -17.01
CA PRO A 93 -1.45 -16.97 -16.13
C PRO A 93 -1.54 -18.29 -16.90
N ALA A 94 -1.18 -19.41 -16.26
CA ALA A 94 -1.24 -20.73 -16.88
C ALA A 94 -2.67 -21.19 -17.21
N THR A 95 -3.65 -20.79 -16.38
CA THR A 95 -5.04 -21.25 -16.51
C THR A 95 -5.82 -20.38 -17.51
N PRO A 96 -6.40 -20.95 -18.60
CA PRO A 96 -7.10 -20.17 -19.62
C PRO A 96 -8.30 -19.37 -19.09
N LYS A 97 -9.07 -19.94 -18.15
CA LYS A 97 -10.21 -19.28 -17.48
C LYS A 97 -9.76 -17.99 -16.78
N ILE A 98 -8.65 -18.08 -16.03
CA ILE A 98 -8.07 -16.95 -15.28
C ILE A 98 -7.52 -15.91 -16.25
N THR A 99 -6.80 -16.33 -17.29
CA THR A 99 -6.28 -15.45 -18.33
C THR A 99 -7.38 -14.65 -19.03
N ARG A 100 -8.51 -15.31 -19.36
CA ARG A 100 -9.67 -14.63 -19.94
C ARG A 100 -10.26 -13.59 -18.99
N ALA A 101 -10.51 -13.95 -17.74
CA ALA A 101 -11.05 -13.04 -16.74
C ALA A 101 -10.12 -11.86 -16.47
N LEU A 102 -8.81 -12.10 -16.39
CA LEU A 102 -7.80 -11.05 -16.26
C LEU A 102 -7.85 -10.11 -17.47
N ARG A 103 -7.87 -10.62 -18.70
CA ARG A 103 -7.96 -9.77 -19.91
C ARG A 103 -9.22 -8.89 -19.91
N LEU A 104 -10.36 -9.43 -19.49
CA LEU A 104 -11.60 -8.65 -19.39
C LEU A 104 -11.48 -7.54 -18.33
N LEU A 105 -10.91 -7.86 -17.17
CA LEU A 105 -10.63 -6.87 -16.13
C LEU A 105 -9.65 -5.79 -16.62
N LEU A 106 -8.57 -6.15 -17.32
CA LEU A 106 -7.62 -5.17 -17.86
C LEU A 106 -8.27 -4.29 -18.93
N ASN A 107 -9.09 -4.86 -19.80
CA ASN A 107 -9.85 -4.09 -20.80
C ASN A 107 -10.77 -3.06 -20.14
N GLU A 108 -11.42 -3.46 -19.05
CA GLU A 108 -12.25 -2.55 -18.26
C GLU A 108 -11.41 -1.45 -17.59
N LEU A 109 -10.29 -1.77 -16.95
CA LEU A 109 -9.41 -0.75 -16.37
C LEU A 109 -8.93 0.25 -17.43
N ASN A 110 -8.73 -0.21 -18.66
CA ASN A 110 -8.32 0.64 -19.77
C ASN A 110 -9.45 1.53 -20.32
N THR A 111 -10.73 1.32 -19.99
CA THR A 111 -11.81 2.24 -20.42
C THR A 111 -11.72 3.58 -19.73
N THR A 112 -11.20 3.60 -18.49
CA THR A 112 -10.91 4.81 -17.72
C THR A 112 -9.48 4.69 -17.20
N PRO A 113 -8.47 4.99 -18.04
CA PRO A 113 -7.07 4.74 -17.72
C PRO A 113 -6.67 5.41 -16.39
N PRO A 114 -6.20 4.64 -15.39
CA PRO A 114 -5.78 5.22 -14.13
C PRO A 114 -4.45 5.98 -14.29
N SER A 115 -4.18 6.90 -13.37
CA SER A 115 -2.92 7.62 -13.30
C SER A 115 -2.36 7.57 -11.87
N ILE A 116 -1.03 7.63 -11.74
CA ILE A 116 -0.38 7.72 -10.43
C ILE A 116 -0.63 9.12 -9.87
N PRO A 117 -0.98 9.30 -8.57
CA PRO A 117 -1.09 10.63 -7.99
C PRO A 117 0.19 11.45 -8.19
N GLY A 118 0.06 12.61 -8.83
CA GLY A 118 1.20 13.48 -9.20
C GLY A 118 1.84 13.17 -10.56
N ASP A 119 1.38 12.13 -11.26
CA ASP A 119 1.78 11.82 -12.64
C ASP A 119 0.55 11.87 -13.56
N HIS A 120 0.62 12.68 -14.62
CA HIS A 120 -0.49 12.84 -15.57
C HIS A 120 -0.51 11.78 -16.67
N ARG A 121 0.52 10.92 -16.73
CA ARG A 121 0.57 9.87 -17.75
C ARG A 121 -0.46 8.79 -17.43
N PRO A 122 -1.37 8.46 -18.37
CA PRO A 122 -2.29 7.35 -18.18
C PRO A 122 -1.53 6.03 -18.14
N ILE A 123 -2.05 5.07 -17.38
CA ILE A 123 -1.57 3.69 -17.33
C ILE A 123 -2.45 2.85 -18.24
N THR A 124 -1.81 2.11 -19.16
CA THR A 124 -2.47 1.10 -19.99
C THR A 124 -1.99 -0.28 -19.58
N TYR A 125 -2.91 -1.20 -19.38
CA TYR A 125 -2.62 -2.58 -19.00
C TYR A 125 -2.80 -3.54 -20.17
N ASN A 126 -1.89 -4.49 -20.30
CA ASN A 126 -2.03 -5.61 -21.21
C ASN A 126 -1.46 -6.90 -20.60
N THR A 127 -1.87 -8.03 -21.15
CA THR A 127 -1.22 -9.32 -20.92
C THR A 127 -0.19 -9.55 -22.02
N LYS A 128 0.99 -10.07 -21.68
CA LYS A 128 1.96 -10.52 -22.68
C LYS A 128 1.33 -11.65 -23.51
N THR A 129 1.32 -11.49 -24.83
CA THR A 129 1.01 -12.61 -25.72
C THR A 129 2.08 -13.68 -25.50
N ALA A 130 1.64 -14.90 -25.16
CA ALA A 130 2.53 -16.06 -25.05
C ALA A 130 3.13 -16.41 -26.42
#